data_AF-A0A938W7M3-F1
#
_entry.id   AF-A0A938W7M3-F1
#
_cell.length_a   1.000
_cell.length_b   1.000
_cell.length_c   1.000
_cell.angle_alpha   90.00
_cell.angle_beta   90.00
_cell.angle_gamma   90.00
#
_symmetry.space_group_name_H-M   'P 1'
#
loop_
_entity.id
_entity.type
_entity.pdbx_description
1 polymer ?
#
loop_
_entity_poly.entity_id
_entity_poly.type
_entity_poly.pdbx_seq_one_letter_code
_entity_poly.pdbx_strand_id
1 'polypeptide(L)'
;MPRQPHCRPLALATLACLGLSAGAARAHGIESRLSPLRGLTDQLLLQSQFSNGEPTRDAVVRLVPPQGQPLELGRTNGQGQLSFALPKGAHGAWELQVDGGPGHRDYLEMPLQGGQAQLDRVSRQPHPARSGWLLGLSGLGAAAMLLGLQRIRRPR
;
A
#
# COMPACT_ATOMS: atom_id res chain seq x y z
N MET A 1 -26.13 -65.95 28.51
CA MET A 1 -25.84 -65.05 29.66
C MET A 1 -24.90 -63.94 29.16
N PRO A 2 -24.99 -62.70 29.66
CA PRO A 2 -25.42 -61.53 28.89
C PRO A 2 -24.41 -60.37 28.80
N ARG A 3 -24.85 -59.24 28.20
CA ARG A 3 -24.37 -57.83 28.26
C ARG A 3 -23.39 -57.40 27.15
N GLN A 4 -23.94 -56.80 26.09
CA GLN A 4 -24.13 -55.35 25.85
C GLN A 4 -22.86 -54.63 25.36
N PRO A 5 -22.88 -54.07 24.13
CA PRO A 5 -21.85 -53.17 23.64
C PRO A 5 -22.16 -51.74 24.09
N HIS A 6 -21.23 -51.14 24.84
CA HIS A 6 -21.17 -49.69 25.00
C HIS A 6 -19.71 -49.28 24.97
N CYS A 7 -19.26 -48.72 23.85
CA CYS A 7 -18.21 -47.72 23.91
C CYS A 7 -18.67 -46.52 23.08
N ARG A 8 -18.97 -45.46 23.82
CA ARG A 8 -19.43 -44.17 23.34
C ARG A 8 -18.37 -43.58 22.39
N PRO A 9 -18.77 -42.83 21.36
CA PRO A 9 -17.82 -42.14 20.51
C PRO A 9 -17.00 -41.16 21.35
N LEU A 10 -15.69 -41.36 21.39
CA LEU A 10 -14.75 -40.45 22.03
C LEU A 10 -14.73 -39.16 21.21
N ALA A 11 -15.35 -38.12 21.75
CA ALA A 11 -15.18 -36.76 21.28
C ALA A 11 -13.75 -36.30 21.64
N LEU A 12 -12.97 -35.89 20.64
CA LEU A 12 -11.89 -34.93 20.81
C LEU A 12 -11.67 -34.20 19.48
N ALA A 13 -12.50 -33.18 19.27
CA ALA A 13 -12.21 -32.11 18.35
C ALA A 13 -11.18 -31.19 19.01
N THR A 14 -9.93 -31.26 18.57
CA THR A 14 -8.92 -30.22 18.85
C THR A 14 -8.49 -29.67 17.50
N LEU A 15 -9.25 -28.71 16.97
CA LEU A 15 -8.78 -27.88 15.87
C LEU A 15 -7.56 -27.12 16.38
N ALA A 16 -6.38 -27.53 15.94
CA ALA A 16 -5.16 -26.78 16.11
C ALA A 16 -5.31 -25.46 15.33
N CYS A 17 -5.57 -24.37 16.05
CA CYS A 17 -5.35 -23.02 15.56
C CYS A 17 -3.85 -22.87 15.27
N LEU A 18 -3.42 -23.24 14.06
CA LEU A 18 -2.14 -22.81 13.52
C LEU A 18 -2.20 -21.29 13.43
N GLY A 19 -1.63 -20.64 14.45
CA GLY A 19 -1.42 -19.21 14.47
C GLY A 19 -0.58 -18.83 13.26
N LEU A 20 -1.21 -18.19 12.27
CA LEU A 20 -0.49 -17.40 11.28
C LEU A 20 0.18 -16.26 12.05
N SER A 21 1.38 -16.52 12.52
CA SER A 21 2.34 -15.48 12.83
C SER A 21 2.69 -14.86 11.48
N ALA A 22 1.89 -13.90 11.03
CA ALA A 22 2.29 -13.00 9.97
C ALA A 22 3.51 -12.25 10.53
N GLY A 23 4.70 -12.81 10.31
CA GLY A 23 5.95 -12.15 10.64
C GLY A 23 5.89 -10.77 10.02
N ALA A 24 6.15 -9.73 10.82
CA ALA A 24 6.23 -8.37 10.32
C ALA A 24 7.28 -8.36 9.20
N ALA A 25 6.82 -8.40 7.95
CA ALA A 25 7.70 -8.22 6.81
C ALA A 25 8.30 -6.82 6.98
N ARG A 26 9.60 -6.75 7.27
CA ARG A 26 10.33 -5.47 7.30
C ARG A 26 10.38 -5.01 5.85
N ALA A 27 9.35 -4.27 5.43
CA ALA A 27 9.35 -3.59 4.14
C ALA A 27 10.50 -2.59 4.17
N HIS A 28 11.53 -2.82 3.37
CA HIS A 28 12.56 -1.81 3.12
C HIS A 28 11.92 -0.76 2.21
N GLY A 29 11.59 0.39 2.81
CA GLY A 29 10.99 1.51 2.10
C GLY A 29 12.03 2.24 1.25
N ILE A 30 11.54 3.01 0.27
CA ILE A 30 12.32 4.06 -0.37
C ILE A 30 12.14 5.34 0.45
N GLU A 31 13.21 6.11 0.58
CA GLU A 31 13.20 7.45 1.12
C GLU A 31 13.68 8.45 0.06
N SER A 32 12.82 9.40 -0.26
CA SER A 32 13.16 10.46 -1.21
C SER A 32 13.17 11.84 -0.56
N ARG A 33 13.96 12.74 -1.15
CA ARG A 33 14.06 14.16 -0.78
C ARG A 33 14.14 15.01 -2.05
N LEU A 34 13.58 16.21 -1.96
CA LEU A 34 13.61 17.21 -3.01
C LEU A 34 14.40 18.42 -2.55
N SER A 35 15.19 18.99 -3.45
CA SER A 35 15.91 20.24 -3.24
C SER A 35 15.88 21.08 -4.51
N PRO A 36 15.90 22.42 -4.42
CA PRO A 36 16.07 23.27 -5.59
C PRO A 36 17.44 23.01 -6.23
N LEU A 37 17.50 22.99 -7.55
CA LEU A 37 18.79 23.03 -8.23
C LEU A 37 19.35 24.45 -8.09
N ARG A 38 20.62 24.59 -7.68
CA ARG A 38 21.20 25.93 -7.38
C ARG A 38 21.01 26.89 -8.56
N GLY A 39 20.41 28.04 -8.26
CA GLY A 39 20.17 29.11 -9.24
C GLY A 39 18.93 28.93 -10.12
N LEU A 40 18.12 27.88 -9.92
CA LEU A 40 16.95 27.57 -10.73
C LEU A 40 15.75 27.22 -9.83
N THR A 41 14.71 28.06 -9.84
CA THR A 41 13.53 27.89 -8.97
C THR A 41 12.51 26.88 -9.50
N ASP A 42 12.54 26.61 -10.80
CA ASP A 42 11.65 25.70 -11.53
C ASP A 42 12.27 24.32 -11.76
N GLN A 43 13.51 24.11 -11.33
CA GLN A 43 14.19 22.82 -11.39
C GLN A 43 14.45 22.25 -10.01
N LEU A 44 14.18 20.95 -9.88
CA LEU A 44 14.39 20.21 -8.65
C LEU A 44 15.40 19.10 -8.86
N LEU A 45 16.17 18.82 -7.81
CA LEU A 45 16.95 17.61 -7.64
C LEU A 45 16.20 16.66 -6.70
N LEU A 46 15.79 15.52 -7.23
CA LEU A 46 15.38 14.36 -6.46
C LEU A 46 16.63 13.58 -6.04
N GLN A 47 16.68 13.19 -4.77
CA GLN A 47 17.60 12.18 -4.24
C GLN A 47 16.76 11.08 -3.61
N SER A 48 17.02 9.83 -3.99
CA SER A 48 16.25 8.66 -3.53
C SER A 48 17.19 7.52 -3.15
N GLN A 49 16.90 6.91 -2.01
CA GLN A 49 17.65 5.76 -1.47
C GLN A 49 16.68 4.77 -0.82
N PHE A 50 17.07 3.52 -0.74
CA PHE A 50 16.41 2.56 0.14
C PHE A 50 16.72 2.89 1.61
N SER A 51 15.91 2.37 2.52
CA SER A 51 16.10 2.57 3.97
C SER A 51 17.42 2.00 4.51
N ASN A 52 18.10 1.14 3.75
CA ASN A 52 19.44 0.64 4.05
C ASN A 52 20.57 1.58 3.59
N GLY A 53 20.24 2.71 2.95
CA GLY A 53 21.20 3.70 2.44
C GLY A 53 21.66 3.47 0.99
N GLU A 54 21.29 2.37 0.36
CA GLU A 54 21.64 2.13 -1.04
C GLU A 54 20.87 3.07 -1.96
N PRO A 55 21.50 3.67 -2.99
CA PRO A 55 20.79 4.51 -3.93
C PRO A 55 19.71 3.72 -4.67
N THR A 56 18.52 4.29 -4.81
CA THR A 56 17.46 3.72 -5.66
C THR A 56 17.82 3.99 -7.11
N ARG A 57 18.66 3.15 -7.71
CA ARG A 57 19.14 3.32 -9.09
C ARG A 57 18.07 2.94 -10.09
N ASP A 58 18.05 3.63 -11.22
CA ASP A 58 17.18 3.30 -12.35
C ASP A 58 15.68 3.29 -12.00
N ALA A 59 15.29 4.02 -10.95
CA ALA A 59 13.91 4.13 -10.50
C ALA A 59 13.14 5.07 -11.43
N VAL A 60 11.94 4.68 -11.86
CA VAL A 60 11.09 5.53 -12.70
C VAL A 60 10.46 6.62 -11.85
N VAL A 61 10.59 7.87 -12.29
CA VAL A 61 10.01 9.02 -11.60
C VAL A 61 8.88 9.60 -12.44
N ARG A 62 7.71 9.74 -11.83
CA ARG A 62 6.52 10.31 -12.47
C ARG A 62 5.98 11.48 -11.66
N LEU A 63 5.51 12.49 -12.36
CA LEU A 63 4.80 13.62 -11.81
C LEU A 63 3.32 13.50 -12.14
N VAL A 64 2.48 13.37 -11.12
CA VAL A 64 1.03 13.16 -11.25
C VAL A 64 0.31 14.46 -10.93
N PRO A 65 -0.47 15.01 -11.89
CA PRO A 65 -1.27 16.19 -11.63
C PRO A 65 -2.47 15.89 -10.72
N PRO A 66 -3.04 16.91 -10.06
CA PRO A 66 -4.29 16.74 -9.32
C PRO A 66 -5.45 16.25 -10.22
N GLN A 67 -5.40 16.58 -11.51
CA GLN A 67 -6.28 16.05 -12.55
C GLN A 67 -5.50 15.83 -13.84
N GLY A 68 -5.73 14.71 -14.52
CA GLY A 68 -5.10 14.39 -15.79
C GLY A 68 -4.19 13.17 -15.70
N GLN A 69 -3.28 13.05 -16.68
CA GLN A 69 -2.42 11.89 -16.81
C GLN A 69 -1.05 12.12 -16.16
N PRO A 70 -0.44 11.09 -15.56
CA PRO A 70 0.95 11.14 -15.11
C PRO A 70 1.92 11.51 -16.23
N LEU A 71 2.91 12.34 -15.90
CA LEU A 71 4.05 12.67 -16.73
C LEU A 71 5.27 11.89 -16.26
N GLU A 72 5.89 11.09 -17.13
CA GLU A 72 7.19 10.48 -16.81
C GLU A 72 8.30 11.52 -16.94
N LEU A 73 9.06 11.72 -15.87
CA LEU A 73 10.15 12.68 -15.80
C LEU A 73 11.51 12.05 -16.18
N GLY A 74 11.62 10.73 -16.03
CA GLY A 74 12.84 9.97 -16.34
C GLY A 74 13.16 8.93 -15.27
N ARG A 75 14.44 8.59 -15.17
CA ARG A 75 14.95 7.57 -14.25
C ARG A 75 16.10 8.10 -13.41
N THR A 76 16.20 7.65 -12.16
CA THR A 76 17.33 8.02 -11.30
C THR A 76 18.65 7.43 -11.80
N ASN A 77 19.74 8.16 -11.64
CA ASN A 77 21.08 7.72 -12.02
C ASN A 77 21.71 6.75 -11.01
N GLY A 78 22.98 6.40 -11.20
CA GLY A 78 23.73 5.48 -10.31
C GLY A 78 23.87 5.95 -8.86
N GLN A 79 23.67 7.24 -8.61
CA GLN A 79 23.67 7.89 -7.30
C GLN A 79 22.25 8.06 -6.72
N GLY A 80 21.22 7.52 -7.38
CA GLY A 80 19.83 7.64 -6.94
C GLY A 80 19.26 9.05 -7.17
N GLN A 81 19.79 9.80 -8.15
CA GLN A 81 19.43 11.20 -8.37
C GLN A 81 18.73 11.41 -9.71
N LEU A 82 17.80 12.36 -9.75
CA LEU A 82 17.20 12.87 -10.99
C LEU A 82 16.99 14.38 -10.88
N SER A 83 17.43 15.13 -11.90
CA SER A 83 17.07 16.54 -12.05
C SER A 83 15.96 16.68 -13.08
N PHE A 84 14.95 17.48 -12.77
CA PHE A 84 13.80 17.70 -13.66
C PHE A 84 13.23 19.10 -13.49
N ALA A 85 12.54 19.57 -14.53
CA ALA A 85 11.81 20.84 -14.52
C ALA A 85 10.33 20.60 -14.21
N LEU A 86 9.72 21.53 -13.49
CA LEU A 86 8.29 21.54 -13.25
C LEU A 86 7.53 22.16 -14.44
N PRO A 87 6.29 21.71 -14.73
CA PRO A 87 5.47 22.35 -15.75
C PRO A 87 5.21 23.81 -15.41
N LYS A 88 5.45 24.71 -16.38
CA LYS A 88 5.27 26.15 -16.19
C LYS A 88 3.82 26.48 -15.86
N GLY A 89 3.59 27.34 -14.87
CA GLY A 89 2.26 27.75 -14.45
C GLY A 89 1.43 26.62 -13.81
N ALA A 90 2.05 25.52 -13.36
CA ALA A 90 1.34 24.47 -12.65
C ALA A 90 0.87 24.95 -11.26
N HIS A 91 -0.33 24.53 -10.87
CA HIS A 91 -0.94 24.83 -9.58
C HIS A 91 -1.58 23.57 -8.97
N GLY A 92 -1.73 23.58 -7.64
CA GLY A 92 -2.48 22.56 -6.90
C GLY A 92 -1.61 21.48 -6.26
N ALA A 93 -2.23 20.43 -5.73
CA ALA A 93 -1.54 19.32 -5.09
C ALA A 93 -1.09 18.31 -6.14
N TRP A 94 0.18 18.39 -6.54
CA TRP A 94 0.80 17.39 -7.40
C TRP A 94 1.43 16.29 -6.56
N GLU A 95 1.64 15.12 -7.15
CA GLU A 95 2.34 14.02 -6.50
C GLU A 95 3.56 13.61 -7.33
N LEU A 96 4.70 13.44 -6.67
CA LEU A 96 5.87 12.80 -7.25
C LEU A 96 5.91 11.34 -6.82
N GLN A 97 5.92 10.44 -7.79
CA GLN A 97 6.02 9.00 -7.58
C GLN A 97 7.42 8.52 -7.96
N VAL A 98 8.05 7.74 -7.08
CA VAL A 98 9.31 7.05 -7.35
C VAL A 98 9.05 5.55 -7.33
N ASP A 99 9.28 4.88 -8.45
CA ASP A 99 9.06 3.45 -8.64
C ASP A 99 10.40 2.73 -8.80
N GLY A 100 10.90 2.14 -7.71
CA GLY A 100 12.15 1.39 -7.66
C GLY A 100 12.00 -0.08 -8.06
N GLY A 101 10.83 -0.50 -8.56
CA GLY A 101 10.54 -1.89 -8.92
C GLY A 101 9.64 -2.63 -7.92
N PRO A 102 9.55 -3.97 -8.01
CA PRO A 102 8.56 -4.77 -7.27
C PRO A 102 8.56 -4.49 -5.76
N GLY A 103 7.46 -3.92 -5.26
CA GLY A 103 7.26 -3.64 -3.83
C GLY A 103 7.95 -2.37 -3.30
N HIS A 104 8.68 -1.62 -4.13
CA HIS A 104 9.43 -0.44 -3.70
C HIS A 104 8.91 0.82 -4.38
N ARG A 105 8.07 1.58 -3.67
CA ARG A 105 7.51 2.86 -4.15
C ARG A 105 7.56 3.91 -3.07
N ASP A 106 7.76 5.17 -3.48
CA ASP A 106 7.63 6.35 -2.62
C ASP A 106 6.74 7.39 -3.31
N TYR A 107 6.04 8.16 -2.50
CA TYR A 107 5.02 9.12 -2.91
C TYR A 107 5.19 10.41 -2.11
N LEU A 108 5.44 11.51 -2.83
CA LEU A 108 5.63 12.83 -2.24
C LEU A 108 4.53 13.75 -2.74
N GLU A 109 3.68 14.22 -1.83
CA GLU A 109 2.77 15.32 -2.15
C GLU A 109 3.59 16.60 -2.24
N MET A 110 3.46 17.30 -3.36
CA MET A 110 4.22 18.48 -3.70
C MET A 110 3.28 19.57 -4.22
N PRO A 111 2.77 20.45 -3.33
CA PRO A 111 1.97 21.59 -3.75
C PRO A 111 2.76 22.49 -4.69
N LEU A 112 2.20 22.79 -5.86
CA LEU A 112 2.77 23.72 -6.83
C LEU A 112 2.00 25.04 -6.85
N GLN A 113 2.74 26.14 -7.01
CA GLN A 113 2.19 27.47 -7.24
C GLN A 113 2.96 28.15 -8.36
N GLY A 114 2.30 28.35 -9.52
CA GLY A 114 2.92 29.01 -10.67
C GLY A 114 4.08 28.24 -11.29
N GLY A 115 4.12 26.91 -11.12
CA GLY A 115 5.24 26.07 -11.55
C GLY A 115 6.41 26.00 -10.56
N GLN A 116 6.25 26.52 -9.34
CA GLN A 116 7.23 26.37 -8.26
C GLN A 116 6.71 25.42 -7.18
N ALA A 117 7.58 24.54 -6.68
CA ALA A 117 7.24 23.65 -5.58
C ALA A 117 7.35 24.36 -4.22
N GLN A 118 6.31 24.21 -3.40
CA GLN A 118 6.30 24.64 -2.01
C GLN A 118 7.00 23.58 -1.14
N LEU A 119 8.34 23.59 -1.16
CA LEU A 119 9.17 22.53 -0.57
C LEU A 119 9.02 22.38 0.95
N ASP A 120 8.66 23.46 1.65
CA ASP A 120 8.31 23.47 3.08
C ASP A 120 7.03 22.67 3.39
N ARG A 121 6.21 22.41 2.36
CA ARG A 121 4.94 21.69 2.45
C ARG A 121 4.97 20.32 1.78
N VAL A 122 6.13 19.87 1.34
CA VAL A 122 6.28 18.53 0.79
C VAL A 122 6.06 17.52 1.91
N SER A 123 5.06 16.66 1.74
CA SER A 123 4.71 15.63 2.72
C SER A 123 4.89 14.25 2.09
N ARG A 124 5.27 13.26 2.92
CA ARG A 124 5.24 11.86 2.52
C ARG A 124 3.92 11.27 2.98
N GLN A 125 3.15 10.71 2.05
CA GLN A 125 1.96 9.95 2.43
C GLN A 125 2.25 8.45 2.38
N PRO A 126 1.91 7.70 3.45
CA PRO A 126 1.78 6.25 3.35
C PRO A 126 0.59 5.96 2.44
N HIS A 127 0.84 5.57 1.18
CA HIS A 127 -0.22 5.01 0.35
C HIS A 127 -0.58 3.63 0.90
N PRO A 128 -1.81 3.39 1.41
CA PRO A 128 -2.25 2.02 1.61
C PRO A 128 -2.21 1.36 0.25
N ALA A 129 -1.49 0.24 0.13
CA ALA A 129 -1.46 -0.56 -1.08
C ALA A 129 -2.91 -0.78 -1.51
N ARG A 130 -3.34 -0.07 -2.56
CA ARG A 130 -4.70 -0.17 -3.08
C ARG A 130 -4.75 -1.53 -3.76
N SER A 131 -5.06 -2.57 -2.99
CA SER A 131 -5.28 -3.94 -3.45
C SER A 131 -6.56 -3.95 -4.28
N GLY A 132 -6.47 -3.39 -5.48
CA GLY A 132 -7.45 -3.61 -6.52
C GLY A 132 -7.40 -5.08 -6.88
N TRP A 133 -8.50 -5.77 -6.52
CA TRP A 133 -8.90 -7.12 -6.95
C TRP A 133 -8.56 -8.22 -5.94
N LEU A 134 -9.60 -8.53 -5.13
CA LEU A 134 -10.02 -9.85 -4.61
C LEU A 134 -10.39 -9.80 -3.11
N LEU A 135 -11.49 -9.11 -2.79
CA LEU A 135 -12.37 -9.50 -1.68
C LEU A 135 -13.82 -9.36 -2.13
N GLY A 136 -14.16 -10.10 -3.18
CA GLY A 136 -15.53 -10.51 -3.41
C GLY A 136 -15.88 -11.65 -2.46
N LEU A 137 -17.00 -11.49 -1.76
CA LEU A 137 -17.80 -12.55 -1.14
C LEU A 137 -17.21 -13.28 0.07
N SER A 138 -17.33 -12.68 1.26
CA SER A 138 -17.50 -13.48 2.48
C SER A 138 -18.26 -12.68 3.53
N GLY A 139 -19.54 -13.00 3.73
CA GLY A 139 -20.17 -12.73 5.03
C GLY A 139 -21.62 -12.24 5.04
N LEU A 140 -22.38 -12.26 3.94
CA LEU A 140 -23.85 -12.20 4.03
C LEU A 140 -24.37 -13.64 4.18
N GLY A 141 -24.48 -14.14 5.41
CA GLY A 141 -24.99 -15.49 5.62
C GLY A 141 -24.88 -16.07 7.02
N ALA A 142 -25.33 -15.37 8.06
CA ALA A 142 -25.50 -15.99 9.38
C ALA A 142 -26.68 -15.43 10.20
N ALA A 143 -27.71 -14.87 9.55
CA ALA A 143 -28.88 -14.31 10.26
C ALA A 143 -30.21 -15.06 10.04
N ALA A 144 -30.25 -16.14 9.25
CA ALA A 144 -31.52 -16.79 8.86
C ALA A 144 -31.72 -18.25 9.33
N MET A 145 -30.90 -18.76 10.28
CA MET A 145 -30.99 -20.17 10.72
C MET A 145 -31.16 -20.36 12.24
N LEU A 146 -31.85 -19.43 12.93
CA LEU A 146 -32.20 -19.59 14.36
C LEU A 146 -33.70 -19.52 14.67
N LEU A 147 -34.60 -19.68 13.68
CA LEU A 147 -36.06 -19.68 13.91
C LEU A 147 -36.80 -20.92 13.38
N GLY A 148 -36.08 -21.98 12.98
CA GLY A 148 -36.69 -23.17 12.34
C GLY A 148 -36.91 -24.41 13.21
N LEU A 149 -36.39 -24.47 14.44
CA LEU A 149 -36.36 -25.73 15.23
C LEU A 149 -37.22 -25.71 16.51
N GLN A 150 -38.21 -24.82 16.62
CA GLN A 150 -39.12 -24.79 17.77
C GLN A 150 -40.50 -25.43 17.55
N ARG A 151 -40.80 -26.08 16.41
CA ARG A 151 -42.19 -26.47 16.12
C ARG A 151 -42.49 -27.93 15.76
N ILE A 152 -41.69 -28.91 16.18
CA ILE A 152 -42.14 -30.33 16.11
C ILE A 152 -41.70 -31.11 17.34
N ARG A 153 -42.35 -30.84 18.48
CA ARG A 153 -42.63 -31.86 19.50
C ARG A 153 -44.10 -31.73 19.89
N ARG A 154 -44.96 -32.58 19.33
CA ARG A 154 -46.23 -32.94 19.98
C ARG A 154 -46.18 -34.43 20.31
N PRO A 155 -46.33 -34.80 21.59
CA PRO A 155 -46.48 -36.18 22.03
C PRO A 155 -47.89 -36.69 21.70
N ARG A 156 -48.02 -38.01 21.51
CA ARG A 156 -49.28 -38.74 21.70
C ARG A 156 -49.49 -39.00 23.18
#